data_AF-A0A914JWJ1-F1
#
_entry.id   AF-A0A914JWJ1-F1
#
_cell.length_a   1.000
_cell.length_b   1.000
_cell.length_c   1.000
_cell.angle_alpha   90.00
_cell.angle_beta   90.00
_cell.angle_gamma   90.00
#
_symmetry.space_group_name_H-M   'P 1'
#
loop_
_entity.id
_entity.type
_entity.pdbx_description
1 polymer ?
#
loop_
_entity_poly.entity_id
_entity_poly.type
_entity_poly.pdbx_seq_one_letter_code
_entity_poly.pdbx_strand_id
1 'polypeptide(L)'
;MNFLQQELLRLQPELVRTSLETTVLMSQIERETIEVENAREVVAANEFKANEAATKAQALKAECEQEVAEAIPALETAIDALQILNQSDISTLKTMRVPPQGVRLCMEAVCILLDEKPAKTTDQLGNVTYDYWPTSQKLLSDIHFLSRIRNFPRDKVKDRTMRLIRTKYLSKPEFDPEMMKQVSLAAEAAEARKAKVAKELQFEMRFEAQFDFVG
;
A
#
# COMPACT_ATOMS: atom_id res chain seq x y z
N MET A 1 -91.20 29.37 -19.16
CA MET A 1 -90.42 28.49 -18.25
C MET A 1 -89.58 29.37 -17.34
N ASN A 2 -89.47 29.03 -16.05
CA ASN A 2 -88.70 29.81 -15.08
C ASN A 2 -87.19 29.69 -15.33
N PHE A 3 -86.48 30.81 -15.36
CA PHE A 3 -85.03 30.91 -15.61
C PHE A 3 -84.21 29.99 -14.70
N LEU A 4 -84.58 29.88 -13.41
CA LEU A 4 -83.93 28.98 -12.46
C LEU A 4 -84.02 27.49 -12.85
N GLN A 5 -85.12 27.06 -13.47
CA GLN A 5 -85.26 25.67 -13.91
C GLN A 5 -84.41 25.36 -15.13
N GLN A 6 -84.24 26.32 -16.05
CA GLN A 6 -83.34 26.17 -17.20
C GLN A 6 -81.87 26.11 -16.77
N GLU A 7 -81.48 26.91 -15.78
CA GLU A 7 -80.10 26.91 -15.29
C GLU A 7 -79.75 25.62 -14.53
N LEU A 8 -80.68 25.07 -13.74
CA LEU A 8 -80.51 23.75 -13.12
C LEU A 8 -80.35 22.62 -14.14
N LEU A 9 -81.17 22.63 -15.20
CA LEU A 9 -81.06 21.66 -16.30
C LEU A 9 -79.75 21.80 -17.07
N ARG A 10 -79.18 23.01 -17.17
CA ARG A 10 -77.90 23.28 -17.83
C ARG A 10 -76.70 22.83 -16.99
N LEU A 11 -76.73 23.10 -15.68
CA LEU A 11 -75.63 22.78 -14.77
C LEU A 11 -75.57 21.30 -14.37
N GLN A 12 -76.69 20.59 -14.40
CA GLN A 12 -76.76 19.17 -14.06
C GLN A 12 -75.79 18.28 -14.89
N PRO A 13 -75.73 18.35 -16.24
CA PRO A 13 -74.75 17.58 -17.00
C PRO A 13 -73.30 18.02 -16.76
N GLU A 14 -73.08 19.31 -16.49
CA GLU A 14 -71.77 19.89 -16.20
C GLU A 14 -71.23 19.37 -14.85
N LEU A 15 -72.10 19.26 -13.85
CA LEU A 15 -71.78 18.69 -12.54
C LEU A 15 -71.46 17.19 -12.63
N VAL A 16 -72.22 16.43 -13.43
CA VAL A 16 -71.93 15.01 -13.67
C VAL A 16 -70.59 14.83 -14.38
N ARG A 17 -70.29 15.65 -15.39
CA ARG A 17 -69.01 15.60 -16.12
C ARG A 17 -67.83 15.87 -15.18
N THR A 18 -67.89 16.98 -14.45
CA THR A 18 -66.83 17.39 -13.51
C THR A 18 -66.66 16.43 -12.33
N SER A 19 -67.76 15.83 -11.84
CA SER A 19 -67.69 14.76 -10.84
C SER A 19 -66.96 13.53 -11.37
N LEU A 20 -67.18 13.17 -12.64
CA LEU A 20 -66.53 12.02 -13.29
C LEU A 20 -65.04 12.29 -13.52
N GLU A 21 -64.71 13.49 -14.03
CA GLU A 21 -63.33 13.97 -14.21
C GLU A 21 -62.56 13.97 -12.88
N THR A 22 -63.19 14.45 -11.79
CA THR A 22 -62.61 14.44 -10.44
C THR A 22 -62.34 13.02 -9.94
N THR A 23 -63.25 12.08 -10.22
CA THR A 23 -63.09 10.67 -9.82
C THR A 23 -61.92 10.02 -10.55
N VAL A 24 -61.78 10.28 -11.86
CA VAL A 24 -60.64 9.80 -12.65
C VAL A 24 -59.32 10.39 -12.13
N LEU A 25 -59.30 11.69 -11.85
CA LEU A 25 -58.12 12.36 -11.32
C LEU A 25 -57.71 11.81 -9.95
N MET A 26 -58.67 11.58 -9.04
CA MET A 26 -58.37 10.96 -7.74
C MET A 26 -57.76 9.56 -7.90
N SER A 27 -58.32 8.73 -8.78
CA SER A 27 -57.78 7.39 -9.05
C SER A 27 -56.36 7.43 -9.61
N GLN A 28 -56.07 8.43 -10.45
CA GLN A 28 -54.74 8.63 -11.01
C GLN A 28 -53.74 9.10 -9.93
N ILE A 29 -54.13 10.03 -9.07
CA ILE A 29 -53.31 10.50 -7.94
C ILE A 29 -53.00 9.35 -6.97
N GLU A 30 -53.97 8.49 -6.66
CA GLU A 30 -53.75 7.32 -5.82
C GLU A 30 -52.71 6.37 -6.41
N ARG A 31 -52.79 6.08 -7.72
CA ARG A 31 -51.80 5.25 -8.41
C ARG A 31 -50.41 5.89 -8.39
N GLU A 32 -50.31 7.17 -8.73
CA GLU A 32 -49.04 7.91 -8.73
C GLU A 32 -48.43 8.00 -7.32
N THR A 33 -49.25 8.14 -6.28
CA THR A 33 -48.80 8.17 -4.88
C THR A 33 -48.16 6.85 -4.47
N ILE A 34 -48.76 5.72 -4.85
CA ILE A 34 -48.21 4.39 -4.57
C ILE A 34 -46.88 4.20 -5.31
N GLU A 35 -46.79 4.63 -6.57
CA GLU A 35 -45.54 4.54 -7.35
C GLU A 35 -44.42 5.40 -6.73
N VAL A 36 -44.73 6.62 -6.29
CA VAL A 36 -43.77 7.51 -5.62
C VAL A 36 -43.29 6.93 -4.30
N GLU A 37 -44.17 6.35 -3.49
CA GLU A 37 -43.79 5.77 -2.20
C GLU A 37 -42.88 4.54 -2.39
N ASN A 38 -43.22 3.65 -3.33
CA ASN A 38 -42.36 2.52 -3.69
C ASN A 38 -40.98 3.00 -4.19
N ALA A 39 -40.95 4.04 -5.03
CA ALA A 39 -39.69 4.60 -5.51
C ALA A 39 -38.86 5.21 -4.38
N ARG A 40 -39.50 5.88 -3.41
CA ARG A 40 -38.83 6.44 -2.22
C ARG A 40 -38.18 5.36 -1.37
N GLU A 41 -38.87 4.26 -1.11
CA GLU A 41 -38.29 3.14 -0.34
C GLU A 41 -37.04 2.57 -1.04
N VAL A 42 -37.11 2.40 -2.37
CA VAL A 42 -35.97 1.90 -3.15
C VAL A 42 -34.80 2.88 -3.12
N VAL A 43 -35.06 4.19 -3.26
CA VAL A 43 -34.02 5.22 -3.19
C VAL A 43 -33.38 5.27 -1.82
N ALA A 44 -34.17 5.25 -0.74
CA ALA A 44 -33.66 5.23 0.64
C ALA A 44 -32.78 4.00 0.91
N ALA A 45 -33.19 2.82 0.43
CA ALA A 45 -32.40 1.59 0.54
C ALA A 45 -31.08 1.68 -0.25
N ASN A 46 -31.10 2.29 -1.44
CA ASN A 46 -29.90 2.48 -2.25
C ASN A 46 -28.96 3.54 -1.65
N GLU A 47 -29.50 4.62 -1.10
CA GLU A 47 -28.73 5.66 -0.41
C GLU A 47 -28.00 5.09 0.81
N PHE A 48 -28.68 4.25 1.60
CA PHE A 48 -28.05 3.57 2.73
C PHE A 48 -26.86 2.70 2.29
N LYS A 49 -27.05 1.86 1.26
CA LYS A 49 -25.99 0.99 0.73
C LYS A 49 -24.83 1.80 0.12
N ALA A 50 -25.14 2.87 -0.59
CA ALA A 50 -24.14 3.75 -1.18
C ALA A 50 -23.32 4.47 -0.10
N ASN A 51 -23.97 4.95 0.97
CA ASN A 51 -23.29 5.60 2.08
C ASN A 51 -22.40 4.63 2.88
N GLU A 52 -22.86 3.38 3.08
CA GLU A 52 -22.04 2.34 3.71
C GLU A 52 -20.80 2.02 2.87
N ALA A 53 -20.96 1.84 1.56
CA ALA A 53 -19.85 1.60 0.64
C ALA A 53 -18.88 2.80 0.59
N ALA A 54 -19.40 4.03 0.57
CA ALA A 54 -18.59 5.24 0.61
C ALA A 54 -17.79 5.36 1.91
N THR A 55 -18.39 5.04 3.05
CA THR A 55 -17.73 5.05 4.36
C THR A 55 -16.59 4.02 4.41
N LYS A 56 -16.83 2.79 3.93
CA LYS A 56 -15.79 1.75 3.84
C LYS A 56 -14.64 2.17 2.92
N ALA A 57 -14.95 2.75 1.77
CA ALA A 57 -13.93 3.24 0.84
C ALA A 57 -13.11 4.40 1.43
N GLN A 58 -13.76 5.31 2.17
CA GLN A 58 -13.07 6.40 2.87
C GLN A 58 -12.17 5.90 3.98
N ALA A 59 -12.60 4.89 4.75
CA ALA A 59 -11.79 4.27 5.79
C ALA A 59 -10.53 3.61 5.19
N LEU A 60 -10.70 2.77 4.17
CA LEU A 60 -9.57 2.13 3.49
C LEU A 60 -8.61 3.16 2.86
N LYS A 61 -9.16 4.22 2.27
CA LYS A 61 -8.36 5.31 1.72
C LYS A 61 -7.52 5.99 2.82
N ALA A 62 -8.12 6.28 3.98
CA ALA A 62 -7.42 6.91 5.09
C ALA A 62 -6.31 6.01 5.66
N GLU A 63 -6.56 4.70 5.76
CA GLU A 63 -5.56 3.70 6.17
C GLU A 63 -4.36 3.70 5.22
N CYS A 64 -4.59 3.61 3.90
CA CYS A 64 -3.50 3.65 2.93
C CYS A 64 -2.75 5.00 2.93
N GLU A 65 -3.46 6.12 3.07
CA GLU A 65 -2.82 7.44 3.15
C GLU A 65 -1.93 7.56 4.39
N GLN A 66 -2.35 6.96 5.52
CA GLN A 66 -1.53 6.91 6.72
C GLN A 66 -0.29 6.04 6.53
N GLU A 67 -0.44 4.83 5.98
CA GLU A 67 0.71 3.93 5.70
C GLU A 67 1.72 4.60 4.77
N VAL A 68 1.25 5.29 3.73
CA VAL A 68 2.11 6.04 2.81
C VAL A 68 2.80 7.20 3.53
N ALA A 69 2.09 7.91 4.42
CA ALA A 69 2.65 9.01 5.19
C ALA A 69 3.72 8.55 6.19
N GLU A 70 3.65 7.31 6.68
CA GLU A 70 4.67 6.69 7.54
C GLU A 70 5.88 6.17 6.73
N ALA A 71 5.66 5.68 5.51
CA ALA A 71 6.71 5.15 4.63
C ALA A 71 7.62 6.21 3.99
N ILE A 72 7.07 7.39 3.69
CA ILE A 72 7.85 8.50 3.14
C ILE A 72 9.01 8.92 4.05
N PRO A 73 8.81 9.21 5.35
CA PRO A 73 9.90 9.65 6.22
C PRO A 73 10.93 8.55 6.48
N ALA A 74 10.52 7.28 6.56
CA ALA A 74 11.45 6.16 6.69
C ALA A 74 12.34 6.02 5.44
N LEU A 75 11.74 6.19 4.26
CA LEU A 75 12.46 6.20 3.00
C LEU A 75 13.43 7.39 2.89
N GLU A 76 13.00 8.59 3.25
CA GLU A 76 13.86 9.78 3.26
C GLU A 76 15.05 9.60 4.21
N THR A 77 14.81 9.07 5.41
CA THR A 77 15.87 8.79 6.38
C THR A 77 16.88 7.75 5.83
N ALA A 78 16.40 6.74 5.10
CA ALA A 78 17.27 5.78 4.43
C ALA A 78 18.11 6.43 3.31
N ILE A 79 17.52 7.32 2.51
CA ILE A 79 18.22 8.09 1.48
C ILE A 79 19.30 8.98 2.11
N ASP A 80 18.99 9.66 3.21
CA ASP A 80 19.93 10.52 3.93
C ASP A 80 21.08 9.71 4.53
N ALA A 81 20.82 8.54 5.09
CA ALA A 81 21.88 7.64 5.55
C ALA A 81 22.79 7.16 4.40
N LEU A 82 22.24 6.94 3.21
CA LEU A 82 23.02 6.65 2.00
C LEU A 82 23.82 7.86 1.50
N GLN A 83 23.39 9.09 1.80
CA GLN A 83 24.15 10.31 1.50
C GLN A 83 25.38 10.47 2.41
N ILE A 84 25.25 10.09 3.69
CA ILE A 84 26.32 10.16 4.69
C ILE A 84 27.37 9.05 4.48
N LEU A 85 27.01 7.95 3.81
CA LEU A 85 27.91 6.83 3.53
C LEU A 85 29.06 7.26 2.60
N ASN A 86 30.30 7.12 3.08
CA ASN A 86 31.49 7.54 2.35
C ASN A 86 32.19 6.36 1.65
N GLN A 87 33.04 6.67 0.66
CA GLN A 87 33.82 5.67 -0.08
C GLN A 87 34.78 4.89 0.82
N SER A 88 35.23 5.49 1.93
CA SER A 88 36.04 4.82 2.97
C SER A 88 35.30 3.65 3.60
N ASP A 89 34.02 3.81 3.90
CA ASP A 89 33.20 2.80 4.58
C ASP A 89 32.96 1.61 3.65
N ILE A 90 32.77 1.88 2.36
CA ILE A 90 32.67 0.87 1.29
C ILE A 90 33.97 0.08 1.16
N SER A 91 35.12 0.76 1.23
CA SER A 91 36.43 0.11 1.20
C SER A 91 36.62 -0.83 2.40
N THR A 92 36.17 -0.42 3.59
CA THR A 92 36.18 -1.26 4.79
C THR A 92 35.30 -2.50 4.60
N LEU A 93 34.06 -2.33 4.12
CA LEU A 93 33.16 -3.47 3.83
C LEU A 93 33.74 -4.43 2.79
N LYS A 94 34.43 -3.91 1.75
CA LYS A 94 35.07 -4.71 0.71
C LYS A 94 36.24 -5.55 1.24
N THR A 95 37.04 -4.99 2.15
CA THR A 95 38.26 -5.64 2.68
C THR A 95 37.96 -6.72 3.72
N MET A 96 36.70 -6.83 4.17
CA MET A 96 36.25 -7.92 5.04
C MET A 96 36.34 -9.27 4.32
N ARG A 97 37.23 -10.15 4.79
CA ARG A 97 37.36 -11.52 4.27
C ARG A 97 36.23 -12.44 4.74
N VAL A 98 35.73 -12.22 5.95
CA VAL A 98 34.62 -12.97 6.55
C VAL A 98 33.60 -11.95 7.07
N PRO A 99 32.62 -11.53 6.25
CA PRO A 99 31.59 -10.62 6.73
C PRO A 99 30.72 -11.31 7.79
N PRO A 100 30.27 -10.58 8.82
CA PRO A 100 29.23 -11.04 9.71
C PRO A 100 27.96 -11.42 8.95
N GLN A 101 27.18 -12.33 9.52
CA GLN A 101 26.00 -12.90 8.85
C GLN A 101 24.98 -11.83 8.43
N GLY A 102 24.71 -10.84 9.29
CA GLY A 102 23.82 -9.72 8.95
C GLY A 102 24.31 -8.90 7.76
N VAL A 103 25.61 -8.55 7.70
CA VAL A 103 26.19 -7.81 6.57
C VAL A 103 26.13 -8.61 5.28
N ARG A 104 26.37 -9.94 5.34
CA ARG A 104 26.27 -10.83 4.18
C ARG A 104 24.85 -10.86 3.62
N LEU A 105 23.84 -10.98 4.49
CA LEU A 105 22.43 -10.99 4.10
C LEU A 105 21.99 -9.66 3.49
N CYS A 106 22.41 -8.52 4.07
CA CYS A 106 22.11 -7.20 3.50
C CYS A 106 22.71 -7.05 2.10
N MET A 107 23.97 -7.46 1.91
CA MET A 107 24.62 -7.36 0.60
C MET A 107 24.01 -8.31 -0.43
N GLU A 108 23.59 -9.50 -0.01
CA GLU A 108 22.85 -10.42 -0.85
C GLU A 108 21.50 -9.84 -1.31
N ALA A 109 20.74 -9.23 -0.40
CA ALA A 109 19.51 -8.54 -0.73
C ALA A 109 19.73 -7.37 -1.71
N VAL A 110 20.79 -6.58 -1.54
CA VAL A 110 21.16 -5.50 -2.47
C VAL A 110 21.52 -6.05 -3.86
N CYS A 111 22.26 -7.15 -3.95
CA CYS A 111 22.55 -7.80 -5.22
C CYS A 111 21.29 -8.30 -5.92
N ILE A 112 20.35 -8.88 -5.17
CA ILE A 112 19.07 -9.35 -5.69
C ILE A 112 18.20 -8.18 -6.17
N LEU A 113 18.19 -7.05 -5.45
CA LEU A 113 17.49 -5.82 -5.86
C LEU A 113 18.05 -5.24 -7.17
N LEU A 114 19.36 -5.30 -7.36
CA LEU A 114 20.04 -4.81 -8.56
C LEU A 114 20.06 -5.84 -9.71
N ASP A 115 19.36 -6.97 -9.58
CA ASP A 115 19.29 -8.07 -10.55
C ASP A 115 20.67 -8.69 -10.88
N GLU A 116 21.59 -8.64 -9.92
CA GLU A 116 22.93 -9.21 -10.04
C GLU A 116 22.92 -10.71 -9.72
N LYS A 117 23.58 -11.50 -10.57
CA LYS A 117 23.60 -12.96 -10.44
C LYS A 117 24.62 -13.42 -9.39
N PRO A 118 24.33 -14.49 -8.63
CA PRO A 118 25.30 -15.05 -7.70
C PRO A 118 26.51 -15.59 -8.47
N ALA A 119 27.68 -15.43 -7.89
CA ALA A 119 28.92 -15.98 -8.43
C ALA A 119 28.95 -17.50 -8.16
N LYS A 120 29.46 -18.24 -9.15
CA LYS A 120 29.77 -19.67 -8.97
C LYS A 120 31.10 -19.76 -8.22
N THR A 121 31.04 -20.15 -6.95
CA THR A 121 32.22 -20.40 -6.13
C THR A 121 32.42 -21.91 -6.04
N THR A 122 33.64 -22.37 -6.25
CA THR A 122 33.99 -23.79 -6.05
C THR A 122 34.73 -23.87 -4.73
N ASP A 123 34.18 -24.62 -3.77
CA ASP A 123 34.83 -24.85 -2.49
C ASP A 123 36.08 -25.73 -2.65
N GLN A 124 36.96 -25.77 -1.66
CA GLN A 124 38.18 -26.57 -1.63
C GLN A 124 37.91 -28.09 -1.78
N LEU A 125 36.66 -28.52 -1.54
CA LEU A 125 36.16 -29.88 -1.76
C LEU A 125 35.59 -30.15 -3.16
N GLY A 126 35.66 -29.19 -4.09
CA GLY A 126 35.16 -29.35 -5.47
C GLY A 126 33.65 -29.16 -5.63
N ASN A 127 32.94 -28.76 -4.56
CA ASN A 127 31.51 -28.47 -4.59
C ASN A 127 31.26 -27.07 -5.17
N VAL A 128 30.37 -26.97 -6.16
CA VAL A 128 29.96 -25.69 -6.75
C VAL A 128 28.80 -25.11 -5.93
N THR A 129 29.05 -23.98 -5.27
CA THR A 129 28.04 -23.22 -4.53
C THR A 129 27.78 -21.88 -5.23
N TYR A 130 26.56 -21.36 -5.08
CA TYR A 130 26.17 -20.05 -5.59
C TYR A 130 26.21 -19.06 -4.42
N ASP A 131 27.21 -18.19 -4.42
CA ASP A 131 27.40 -17.18 -3.38
C ASP A 131 27.27 -15.78 -3.99
N TYR A 132 26.53 -14.92 -3.32
CA TYR A 132 26.37 -13.52 -3.72
C TYR A 132 27.56 -12.68 -3.27
N TRP A 133 28.33 -13.09 -2.26
CA TRP A 133 29.41 -12.27 -1.70
C TRP A 133 30.48 -11.85 -2.71
N PRO A 134 31.01 -12.72 -3.59
CA PRO A 134 31.98 -12.30 -4.61
C PRO A 134 31.37 -11.28 -5.60
N THR A 135 30.09 -11.45 -5.95
CA THR A 135 29.36 -10.49 -6.79
C THR A 135 29.17 -9.16 -6.05
N SER A 136 28.83 -9.20 -4.76
CA SER A 136 28.71 -8.02 -3.89
C SER A 136 30.03 -7.25 -3.80
N GLN A 137 31.17 -7.92 -3.65
CA GLN A 137 32.48 -7.27 -3.61
C GLN A 137 32.84 -6.59 -4.93
N LYS A 138 32.47 -7.21 -6.06
CA LYS A 138 32.64 -6.60 -7.40
C LYS A 138 31.75 -5.37 -7.55
N LEU A 139 30.52 -5.45 -7.06
CA LEU A 139 29.56 -4.34 -7.07
C LEU A 139 30.03 -3.18 -6.18
N LEU A 140 30.55 -3.46 -4.98
CA LEU A 140 31.17 -2.47 -4.09
C LEU A 140 32.47 -1.85 -4.65
N SER A 141 33.07 -2.49 -5.65
CA SER A 141 34.25 -1.94 -6.35
C SER A 141 33.87 -0.96 -7.46
N ASP A 142 32.60 -0.87 -7.85
CA ASP A 142 32.12 0.10 -8.82
C ASP A 142 32.10 1.51 -8.18
N ILE A 143 32.82 2.46 -8.78
CA ILE A 143 32.88 3.86 -8.34
C ILE A 143 31.48 4.51 -8.40
N HIS A 144 30.62 4.02 -9.29
CA HIS A 144 29.25 4.49 -9.44
C HIS A 144 28.24 3.75 -8.57
N PHE A 145 28.66 2.82 -7.71
CA PHE A 145 27.76 2.04 -6.86
C PHE A 145 26.82 2.91 -6.01
N LEU A 146 27.38 3.89 -5.29
CA LEU A 146 26.58 4.81 -4.47
C LEU A 146 25.59 5.62 -5.31
N SER A 147 26.02 6.08 -6.48
CA SER A 147 25.15 6.80 -7.41
C SER A 147 24.03 5.90 -7.95
N ARG A 148 24.34 4.63 -8.23
CA ARG A 148 23.37 3.64 -8.71
C ARG A 148 22.33 3.29 -7.64
N ILE A 149 22.72 3.17 -6.39
CA ILE A 149 21.78 2.94 -5.28
C ILE A 149 20.92 4.18 -5.03
N ARG A 150 21.51 5.38 -4.99
CA ARG A 150 20.76 6.63 -4.76
C ARG A 150 19.74 6.91 -5.87
N ASN A 151 20.08 6.60 -7.11
CA ASN A 151 19.23 6.79 -8.28
C ASN A 151 18.46 5.51 -8.69
N PHE A 152 18.37 4.52 -7.81
CA PHE A 152 17.77 3.24 -8.14
C PHE A 152 16.26 3.41 -8.43
N PRO A 153 15.76 2.94 -9.59
CA PRO A 153 14.35 3.07 -9.95
C PRO A 153 13.50 2.06 -9.17
N ARG A 154 13.09 2.46 -7.97
CA ARG A 154 12.24 1.69 -7.04
C ARG A 154 10.92 1.20 -7.66
N ASP A 155 10.36 1.95 -8.61
CA ASP A 155 9.10 1.60 -9.29
C ASP A 155 9.27 0.49 -10.36
N LYS A 156 10.51 0.11 -10.67
CA LYS A 156 10.83 -0.93 -11.68
C LYS A 156 11.27 -2.26 -11.06
N VAL A 157 11.21 -2.39 -9.74
CA VAL A 157 11.57 -3.64 -9.07
C VAL A 157 10.52 -4.71 -9.39
N LYS A 158 10.96 -5.88 -9.86
CA LYS A 158 10.06 -7.00 -10.15
C LYS A 158 9.41 -7.47 -8.84
N ASP A 159 8.09 -7.65 -8.81
CA ASP A 159 7.37 -8.16 -7.63
C ASP A 159 7.93 -9.49 -7.09
N ARG A 160 8.42 -10.35 -8.00
CA ARG A 160 9.07 -11.61 -7.64
C ARG A 160 10.30 -11.38 -6.76
N THR A 161 11.07 -10.34 -7.06
CA THR A 161 12.27 -9.95 -6.29
C THR A 161 11.86 -9.42 -4.92
N MET A 162 10.83 -8.57 -4.83
CA MET A 162 10.33 -8.06 -3.55
C MET A 162 9.78 -9.16 -2.65
N ARG A 163 8.97 -10.08 -3.21
CA ARG A 163 8.47 -11.25 -2.46
C ARG A 163 9.60 -12.13 -1.95
N LEU A 164 10.61 -12.39 -2.78
CA LEU A 164 11.78 -13.17 -2.37
C LEU A 164 12.51 -12.50 -1.19
N ILE A 165 12.69 -11.18 -1.25
CA ILE A 165 13.35 -10.42 -0.18
C ILE A 165 12.57 -10.51 1.12
N ARG A 166 11.25 -10.29 1.06
CA ARG A 166 10.34 -10.43 2.20
C ARG A 166 10.41 -11.81 2.84
N THR A 167 10.23 -12.88 2.06
CA THR A 167 10.16 -14.24 2.61
C THR A 167 11.51 -14.79 3.05
N LYS A 168 12.61 -14.46 2.37
CA LYS A 168 13.92 -15.08 2.66
C LYS A 168 14.79 -14.30 3.65
N TYR A 169 14.68 -12.97 3.67
CA TYR A 169 15.61 -12.12 4.44
C TYR A 169 14.88 -11.43 5.59
N LEU A 170 13.69 -10.87 5.35
CA LEU A 170 12.93 -10.17 6.39
C LEU A 170 12.27 -11.11 7.40
N SER A 171 11.99 -12.36 7.03
CA SER A 171 11.46 -13.38 7.95
C SER A 171 12.51 -14.03 8.86
N LYS A 172 13.80 -13.70 8.70
CA LYS A 172 14.86 -14.31 9.52
C LYS A 172 15.14 -13.47 10.77
N PRO A 173 15.27 -14.10 11.96
CA PRO A 173 15.63 -13.40 13.20
C PRO A 173 17.04 -12.78 13.15
N GLU A 174 17.87 -13.20 12.18
CA GLU A 174 19.18 -12.61 11.91
C GLU A 174 19.11 -11.20 11.31
N PHE A 175 17.95 -10.81 10.79
CA PHE A 175 17.64 -9.48 10.31
C PHE A 175 16.98 -8.62 11.41
N ASP A 176 17.08 -9.06 12.68
CA ASP A 176 16.68 -8.26 13.82
C ASP A 176 17.71 -7.15 14.06
N PRO A 177 17.31 -5.87 14.07
CA PRO A 177 18.20 -4.74 14.31
C PRO A 177 18.89 -4.76 15.67
N GLU A 178 18.43 -5.52 16.67
CA GLU A 178 19.21 -5.73 17.91
C GLU A 178 20.43 -6.62 17.66
N MET A 179 20.28 -7.68 16.87
CA MET A 179 21.41 -8.52 16.46
C MET A 179 22.37 -7.79 15.51
N MET A 180 21.83 -7.01 14.55
CA MET A 180 22.67 -6.16 13.70
C MET A 180 23.43 -5.12 14.53
N LYS A 181 22.81 -4.52 15.56
CA LYS A 181 23.50 -3.61 16.50
C LYS A 181 24.60 -4.29 17.31
N GLN A 182 24.39 -5.53 17.78
CA GLN A 182 25.41 -6.27 18.53
C GLN A 182 26.62 -6.65 17.66
N VAL A 183 26.38 -6.98 16.38
CA VAL A 183 27.45 -7.15 15.40
C VAL A 183 28.15 -5.82 15.09
N SER A 184 27.41 -4.70 15.12
CA SER A 184 27.94 -3.34 14.99
C SER A 184 28.68 -2.83 16.25
N LEU A 185 28.49 -3.40 17.44
CA LEU A 185 29.28 -3.09 18.65
C LEU A 185 30.77 -3.50 18.50
N ALA A 186 31.08 -4.45 17.63
CA ALA A 186 32.47 -4.74 17.26
C ALA A 186 33.04 -3.74 16.23
N ALA A 187 32.17 -2.95 15.59
CA ALA A 187 32.49 -1.91 14.60
C ALA A 187 32.12 -0.49 15.10
N GLU A 188 31.93 -0.34 16.42
CA GLU A 188 31.15 0.69 17.11
C GLU A 188 31.65 2.13 16.94
N ALA A 189 32.88 2.36 16.50
CA ALA A 189 33.42 3.72 16.46
C ALA A 189 32.85 4.59 15.31
N ALA A 190 32.24 4.00 14.27
CA ALA A 190 31.83 4.76 13.07
C ALA A 190 30.31 4.87 12.83
N GLU A 191 29.48 3.99 13.41
CA GLU A 191 28.10 3.75 12.94
C GLU A 191 26.96 4.17 13.88
N ALA A 192 27.19 5.10 14.82
CA ALA A 192 26.13 5.62 15.70
C ALA A 192 24.92 6.25 14.96
N ARG A 193 25.06 6.55 13.66
CA ARG A 193 23.99 7.15 12.83
C ARG A 193 23.09 6.13 12.11
N LYS A 194 23.54 4.89 11.87
CA LYS A 194 22.76 3.89 11.10
C LYS A 194 21.69 3.18 11.94
N ALA A 195 21.84 3.22 13.27
CA ALA A 195 20.90 2.64 14.24
C ALA A 195 19.51 3.30 14.27
N LYS A 196 19.35 4.51 13.69
CA LYS A 196 18.08 5.23 13.63
C LYS A 196 17.20 4.74 12.47
N VAL A 197 17.78 4.61 11.27
CA VAL A 197 17.14 4.07 10.07
C VAL A 197 16.66 2.63 10.26
N ALA A 198 17.47 1.80 10.94
CA ALA A 198 17.10 0.43 11.25
C ALA A 198 15.96 0.31 12.28
N LYS A 199 15.77 1.33 13.13
CA LYS A 199 14.65 1.42 14.07
C LYS A 199 13.34 1.83 13.36
N GLU A 200 13.44 2.73 12.38
CA GLU A 200 12.28 3.22 11.62
C GLU A 200 11.77 2.15 10.61
N LEU A 201 12.65 1.45 9.90
CA LEU A 201 12.27 0.31 9.03
C LEU A 201 11.66 -0.88 9.78
N GLN A 202 12.05 -1.09 11.05
CA GLN A 202 11.48 -2.17 11.87
C GLN A 202 10.09 -1.82 12.42
N PHE A 203 9.79 -0.53 12.60
CA PHE A 203 8.46 -0.06 12.99
C PHE A 203 7.45 -0.29 11.85
N GLU A 204 7.89 -0.02 10.62
CA GLU A 204 7.11 -0.15 9.39
C GLU A 204 6.74 -1.60 9.04
N MET A 205 7.69 -2.53 9.16
CA MET A 205 7.45 -3.94 8.83
C MET A 205 6.61 -4.68 9.88
N ARG A 206 6.56 -4.17 11.12
CA ARG A 206 5.67 -4.70 12.16
C ARG A 206 4.21 -4.29 11.91
N PHE A 207 4.01 -3.18 11.19
CA PHE A 207 2.70 -2.69 10.79
C PHE A 207 2.13 -3.51 9.61
N GLU A 208 2.94 -3.84 8.59
CA GLU A 208 2.52 -4.73 7.49
C GLU A 208 2.15 -6.15 7.99
N ALA A 209 2.85 -6.68 9.00
CA ALA A 209 2.57 -8.02 9.55
C ALA A 209 1.27 -8.11 10.37
N GLN A 210 0.69 -6.98 10.77
CA GLN A 210 -0.57 -6.94 11.53
C GLN A 210 -1.81 -6.85 10.62
N PHE A 211 -1.62 -6.54 9.33
CA PHE A 211 -2.67 -6.44 8.31
C PHE A 211 -2.94 -7.74 7.54
N ASP A 212 -2.06 -8.73 7.61
CA ASP A 212 -2.25 -10.06 6.95
C ASP A 212 -3.27 -10.98 7.69
N PHE A 213 -3.99 -10.50 8.71
CA PHE A 213 -4.99 -11.29 9.45
C PHE A 213 -6.46 -10.90 9.20
N VAL A 214 -6.73 -9.99 8.26
CA VAL A 214 -8.10 -9.66 7.81
C VAL A 214 -8.21 -9.82 6.29
N GLY A 215 -8.07 -11.06 5.83
CA GLY A 215 -8.35 -11.49 4.46
C GLY A 215 -9.09 -12.81 4.46
#